data_AF-A0A1G6Y050-F1
#
_entry.id   AF-A0A1G6Y050-F1
#
_cell.length_a   1.000
_cell.length_b   1.000
_cell.length_c   1.000
_cell.angle_alpha   90.00
_cell.angle_beta   90.00
_cell.angle_gamma   90.00
#
_symmetry.space_group_name_H-M   'P 1'
#
loop_
_entity.id
_entity.type
_entity.pdbx_description
1 polymer ?
#
loop_
_entity_poly.entity_id
_entity_poly.type
_entity_poly.pdbx_seq_one_letter_code
_entity_poly.pdbx_strand_id
1 'polypeptide(L)' 'MNLFELKMMRAALRQALSDRSEMLSQEEIDKILDTILLLTKLIDELERGV' A
#
# COMPACT_ATOMS: atom_id res chain seq x y z
N MET A 1 -5.22 -0.74 14.41
CA MET A 1 -5.42 -1.07 12.99
C MET A 1 -5.50 -2.58 12.87
N ASN A 2 -6.61 -3.15 12.40
CA ASN A 2 -6.78 -4.59 12.21
C ASN A 2 -6.36 -5.02 10.78
N LEU A 3 -6.28 -6.33 10.53
CA LEU A 3 -5.86 -6.89 9.23
C LEU A 3 -6.72 -6.38 8.07
N PHE A 4 -8.03 -6.20 8.28
CA PHE A 4 -8.95 -5.69 7.27
C PHE A 4 -8.64 -4.23 6.91
N GLU A 5 -8.43 -3.37 7.90
CA GLU A 5 -8.08 -1.96 7.70
C GLU A 5 -6.76 -1.80 6.95
N LEU A 6 -5.76 -2.64 7.24
CA LEU A 6 -4.47 -2.65 6.53
C LEU A 6 -4.65 -3.05 5.06
N LYS A 7 -5.46 -4.07 4.77
CA LYS A 7 -5.80 -4.48 3.40
C LYS A 7 -6.52 -3.36 2.65
N MET A 8 -7.46 -2.67 3.30
CA MET A 8 -8.17 -1.53 2.73
C MET A 8 -7.22 -0.37 2.41
N MET A 9 -6.31 -0.03 3.33
CA MET A 9 -5.31 1.01 3.13
C MET A 9 -4.38 0.68 1.96
N ARG A 10 -3.90 -0.57 1.84
CA ARG A 10 -3.10 -1.02 0.70
C ARG A 10 -3.86 -0.88 -0.62
N ALA A 11 -5.14 -1.26 -0.65
CA ALA A 11 -5.97 -1.14 -1.83
C ALA A 11 -6.19 0.33 -2.24
N ALA A 12 -6.45 1.21 -1.27
CA ALA A 12 -6.61 2.64 -1.50
C ALA A 12 -5.33 3.29 -2.07
N LEU A 13 -4.15 2.92 -1.57
CA LEU A 13 -2.88 3.41 -2.09
C LEU A 13 -2.61 2.95 -3.53
N ARG A 14 -2.92 1.67 -3.84
CA ARG A 14 -2.82 1.15 -5.21
C ARG A 14 -3.77 1.87 -6.17
N GLN A 15 -5.00 2.13 -5.71
CA GLN A 15 -5.98 2.87 -6.49
C GLN A 15 -5.51 4.31 -6.74
N ALA A 16 -5.06 5.00 -5.70
CA ALA A 16 -4.54 6.37 -5.81
C ALA A 16 -3.36 6.46 -6.78
N LEU A 17 -2.47 5.47 -6.77
CA LEU A 17 -1.35 5.40 -7.70
C LEU A 17 -1.85 5.19 -9.15
N SER A 18 -2.82 4.30 -9.36
CA SER A 18 -3.41 4.07 -10.69
C SER A 18 -4.12 5.30 -11.24
N ASP A 19 -4.85 6.03 -10.38
CA ASP A 19 -5.70 7.15 -10.80
C ASP A 19 -4.91 8.44 -11.05
N ARG A 20 -3.73 8.58 -10.42
CA ARG A 20 -3.00 9.85 -10.35
C ARG A 20 -1.52 9.74 -10.73
N SER A 21 -1.04 8.57 -11.16
CA SER A 21 0.38 8.37 -11.51
C SER A 21 0.92 9.42 -12.48
N GLU A 22 0.11 9.85 -13.46
CA GLU A 22 0.49 10.87 -14.44
C GLU A 22 0.68 12.28 -13.84
N MET A 23 0.11 12.53 -12.66
CA MET A 23 0.17 13.80 -11.94
C MET A 23 1.19 13.80 -10.80
N LEU A 24 1.81 12.65 -10.52
CA LEU A 24 2.78 12.47 -9.46
C LEU A 24 4.19 12.52 -10.02
N SER A 25 5.11 13.08 -9.25
CA SER A 25 6.54 12.93 -9.53
C SER A 25 6.99 11.49 -9.29
N GLN A 26 8.09 11.09 -9.92
CA GLN A 26 8.68 9.78 -9.69
C GLN A 26 9.01 9.54 -8.20
N GLU A 27 9.47 10.57 -7.49
CA GLU A 27 9.78 10.45 -6.05
C GLU A 27 8.53 10.17 -5.20
N GLU A 28 7.39 10.77 -5.54
CA GLU A 28 6.11 10.51 -4.85
C GLU A 28 5.58 9.11 -5.17
N ILE A 29 5.71 8.68 -6.44
CA ILE A 29 5.39 7.32 -6.87
C ILE A 29 6.21 6.31 -6.07
N ASP A 30 7.53 6.51 -5.96
CA ASP A 30 8.43 5.61 -5.25
C ASP A 30 8.06 5.52 -3.76
N LYS A 31 7.78 6.66 -3.09
CA LYS A 31 7.32 6.67 -1.68
C LYS A 31 6.01 5.90 -1.47
N ILE A 32 5.07 6.01 -2.41
CA ILE A 32 3.80 5.28 -2.35
C ILE A 32 4.05 3.78 -2.55
N LEU A 33 4.88 3.40 -3.52
CA LEU A 33 5.25 2.01 -3.78
C LEU A 33 5.95 1.37 -2.58
N ASP A 34 6.88 2.08 -1.93
CA ASP A 34 7.54 1.63 -0.71
C ASP A 34 6.55 1.39 0.43
N THR A 35 5.58 2.30 0.58
CA THR A 35 4.52 2.17 1.58
C THR A 35 3.62 0.96 1.29
N ILE A 36 3.26 0.72 0.02
CA ILE A 36 2.49 -0.46 -0.40
C ILE A 36 3.27 -1.74 -0.12
N LEU A 37 4.58 -1.74 -0.34
CA LEU A 37 5.46 -2.88 -0.08
C LEU A 37 5.51 -3.21 1.43
N LEU A 38 5.68 -2.18 2.27
CA LEU A 38 5.67 -2.32 3.72
C LEU A 38 4.34 -2.90 4.23
N LEU A 39 3.22 -2.35 3.78
CA LEU A 39 1.89 -2.86 4.13
C LEU A 39 1.70 -4.30 3.68
N THR A 40 2.22 -4.68 2.51
CA THR A 40 2.14 -6.05 2.01
C THR A 40 2.90 -7.01 2.94
N LYS A 41 4.15 -6.69 3.30
CA LYS A 41 4.93 -7.51 4.24
C LYS A 41 4.22 -7.66 5.59
N LEU A 42 3.70 -6.57 6.14
CA LEU A 42 3.03 -6.58 7.43
C LEU A 42 1.71 -7.36 7.40
N ILE A 43 0.95 -7.27 6.31
CA ILE A 43 -0.24 -8.10 6.08
C ILE A 43 0.15 -9.58 6.02
N ASP A 44 1.18 -9.93 5.25
CA ASP A 44 1.63 -11.31 5.09
C ASP A 44 2.12 -11.92 6.42
N GLU A 45 2.83 -11.14 7.25
CA GLU A 45 3.24 -11.55 8.59
C GLU A 45 2.05 -11.81 9.51
N LEU A 46 1.04 -10.92 9.49
CA LEU A 46 -0.18 -11.09 10.27
C LEU A 46 -1.02 -12.28 9.80
N GLU A 47 -1.06 -12.57 8.50
CA GLU A 47 -1.77 -13.73 7.95
C GLU A 47 -1.08 -15.06 8.27
N ARG A 48 0.25 -15.08 8.41
CA ARG A 48 1.01 -16.28 8.80
C ARG A 48 1.01 -16.53 10.31
N GLY A 49 0.78 -15.49 11.11
CA GLY A 49 0.75 -15.56 12.57
C GLY A 49 -0.61 -15.91 13.17
N VAL A 50 -1.64 -16.10 12.33
CA VAL A 50 -3.02 -16.49 12.71
C VAL A 50 -3.28 -17.95 12.35
#